data_AF-A0ABD0UE96-F1
#
_entry.id   AF-A0ABD0UE96-F1
#
_cell.length_a   1.000
_cell.length_b   1.000
_cell.length_c   1.000
_cell.angle_alpha   90.00
_cell.angle_beta   90.00
_cell.angle_gamma   90.00
#
_symmetry.space_group_name_H-M   'P 1'
#
loop_
_entity.id
_entity.type
_entity.pdbx_description
1 polymer ?
#
loop_
_entity_poly.entity_id
_entity_poly.type
_entity_poly.pdbx_seq_one_letter_code
_entity_poly.pdbx_strand_id
1 'polypeptide(L)'
;MGSLTVPADRRRPRFLCLHGFRTSGEIMRKQVLGKWPDRVTARLDLFFADGSFPAEGKSEVEGIFDPPYYEWFQFIKGFTELKNFDECLSYIEDLMIKHGPFDGLMGFSQGAALSAALPGLQAKGLALKSVPRVKNVVIIGGGKPPVPFLLEKAFDVKINCPSLHFIGDLDFLKEPGEALLDAFVDPFVVRHSRGHTVPRLGLFFFSHVIS
;
A
#
# COMPACT_ATOMS: atom_id res chain seq x y z
N MET A 1 -13.93 37.80 18.13
CA MET A 1 -13.43 36.50 18.60
C MET A 1 -14.35 35.42 18.03
N GLY A 2 -14.02 34.88 16.86
CA GLY A 2 -14.78 33.79 16.25
C GLY A 2 -14.24 32.47 16.78
N SER A 3 -15.02 31.76 17.59
CA SER A 3 -14.73 30.40 18.02
C SER A 3 -14.69 29.49 16.80
N LEU A 4 -13.51 29.01 16.43
CA LEU A 4 -13.36 27.91 15.48
C LEU A 4 -13.94 26.65 16.14
N THR A 5 -15.18 26.36 15.81
CA THR A 5 -15.80 25.06 16.09
C THR A 5 -15.02 23.99 15.35
N VAL A 6 -14.24 23.19 16.09
CA VAL A 6 -13.66 21.94 15.58
C VAL A 6 -14.83 21.05 15.17
N PRO A 7 -14.93 20.59 13.91
CA PRO A 7 -16.02 19.73 13.50
C PRO A 7 -16.00 18.44 14.31
N ALA A 8 -17.19 17.99 14.72
CA ALA A 8 -17.40 16.76 15.48
C ALA A 8 -16.73 15.54 14.82
N ASP A 9 -15.95 14.82 15.62
CA ASP A 9 -15.48 13.44 15.47
C ASP A 9 -15.41 12.87 14.03
N ARG A 10 -14.43 13.34 13.25
CA ARG A 10 -14.03 12.58 12.05
C ARG A 10 -13.31 11.32 12.51
N ARG A 11 -13.97 10.16 12.35
CA ARG A 11 -13.34 8.84 12.56
C ARG A 11 -11.98 8.80 11.85
N ARG A 12 -10.99 8.18 12.51
CA ARG A 12 -9.65 7.97 11.94
C ARG A 12 -9.77 7.26 10.58
N PRO A 13 -9.06 7.72 9.53
CA PRO A 13 -9.01 7.00 8.27
C PRO A 13 -8.55 5.56 8.49
N ARG A 14 -9.33 4.61 7.96
CA ARG A 14 -9.04 3.19 8.14
C ARG A 14 -8.40 2.58 6.89
N PHE A 15 -7.26 1.94 7.05
CA PHE A 15 -6.50 1.33 5.97
C PHE A 15 -6.43 -0.18 6.09
N LEU A 16 -6.72 -0.87 5.00
CA LEU A 16 -6.27 -2.25 4.81
C LEU A 16 -4.79 -2.22 4.42
N CYS A 17 -3.94 -2.79 5.26
CA CYS A 17 -2.49 -2.77 5.13
C CYS A 17 -2.00 -4.08 4.49
N LEU A 18 -1.36 -3.96 3.31
CA LEU A 18 -0.88 -5.05 2.48
C LEU A 18 0.66 -5.15 2.59
N HIS A 19 1.15 -6.26 3.13
CA HIS A 19 2.58 -6.47 3.36
C HIS A 19 3.38 -6.70 2.06
N GLY A 20 4.72 -6.68 2.17
CA GLY A 20 5.64 -6.92 1.05
C GLY A 20 5.79 -8.39 0.67
N PHE A 21 6.43 -8.66 -0.46
CA PHE A 21 6.65 -10.02 -0.97
C PHE A 21 7.34 -10.91 0.07
N ARG A 22 6.78 -12.10 0.32
CA ARG A 22 7.31 -13.07 1.29
C ARG A 22 7.52 -12.50 2.69
N THR A 23 6.56 -11.71 3.16
CA THR A 23 6.52 -11.22 4.55
C THR A 23 5.16 -11.53 5.16
N SER A 24 4.72 -10.81 6.18
CA SER A 24 3.40 -10.99 6.80
C SER A 24 2.83 -9.65 7.26
N GLY A 25 1.53 -9.63 7.52
CA GLY A 25 0.84 -8.49 8.13
C GLY A 25 1.48 -8.11 9.46
N GLU A 26 1.86 -9.10 10.28
CA GLU A 26 2.55 -8.86 11.55
C GLU A 26 3.94 -8.22 11.37
N ILE A 27 4.70 -8.62 10.35
CA ILE A 27 6.00 -8.00 10.04
C ILE A 27 5.80 -6.54 9.60
N MET A 28 4.85 -6.28 8.70
CA MET A 28 4.52 -4.91 8.29
C MET A 28 4.06 -4.08 9.49
N ARG A 29 3.25 -4.65 10.39
CA ARG A 29 2.82 -4.00 11.64
C ARG A 29 4.00 -3.59 12.50
N LYS A 30 4.94 -4.50 12.77
CA LYS A 30 6.18 -4.21 13.53
C LYS A 30 6.99 -3.11 12.87
N GLN A 31 7.13 -3.14 11.54
CA GLN A 31 7.87 -2.13 10.80
C GLN A 31 7.22 -0.75 10.85
N VAL A 32 5.90 -0.65 10.61
CA VAL A 32 5.17 0.62 10.64
C VAL A 32 5.15 1.19 12.06
N LEU A 33 4.67 0.42 13.04
CA LEU A 33 4.52 0.89 14.42
C LEU A 33 5.87 1.12 15.11
N GLY A 34 6.93 0.40 14.74
CA GLY A 34 8.28 0.60 15.31
C GLY A 34 9.08 1.74 14.68
N LYS A 35 8.64 2.27 13.53
CA LYS A 35 9.37 3.30 12.78
C LYS A 35 8.62 4.63 12.67
N TRP A 36 7.31 4.63 12.83
CA TRP A 36 6.50 5.84 12.75
C TRP A 36 6.18 6.34 14.17
N PRO A 37 6.23 7.66 14.43
CA PRO A 37 5.89 8.21 15.73
C PRO A 37 4.45 7.90 16.14
N ASP A 38 4.20 7.64 17.43
CA ASP A 38 2.86 7.30 17.96
C ASP A 38 1.79 8.34 17.59
N ARG A 39 2.14 9.62 17.59
CA ARG A 39 1.23 10.70 17.19
C ARG A 39 0.72 10.60 15.75
N VAL A 40 1.44 9.88 14.88
CA VAL A 40 1.05 9.61 13.49
C VAL A 40 0.16 8.38 13.45
N THR A 41 0.61 7.27 14.00
CA THR A 41 -0.14 6.00 13.98
C THR A 41 -1.43 6.08 14.79
N ALA A 42 -1.48 6.85 15.87
CA ALA A 42 -2.69 7.09 16.66
C ALA A 42 -3.81 7.80 15.88
N ARG A 43 -3.48 8.49 14.78
CA ARG A 43 -4.45 9.17 13.88
C ARG A 43 -5.01 8.24 12.80
N LEU A 44 -4.49 7.02 12.70
CA LEU A 44 -4.88 6.02 11.69
C LEU A 44 -5.53 4.82 12.37
N ASP A 45 -6.43 4.16 11.67
CA ASP A 45 -6.89 2.81 11.99
C ASP A 45 -6.28 1.84 10.96
N LEU A 46 -5.41 0.94 11.41
CA LEU A 46 -4.58 0.11 10.53
C LEU A 46 -4.92 -1.36 10.74
N PHE A 47 -5.43 -2.01 9.70
CA PHE A 47 -5.68 -3.45 9.69
C PHE A 47 -4.61 -4.15 8.85
N PHE A 48 -3.70 -4.87 9.49
CA PHE A 48 -2.63 -5.61 8.82
C PHE A 48 -3.08 -7.01 8.48
N ALA A 49 -3.21 -7.31 7.18
CA ALA A 49 -3.65 -8.60 6.69
C ALA A 49 -2.46 -9.42 6.17
N ASP A 50 -2.56 -10.74 6.28
CA ASP A 50 -1.68 -11.70 5.61
C ASP A 50 -2.18 -11.98 4.19
N GLY A 51 -1.25 -12.23 3.27
CA GLY A 51 -1.57 -12.74 1.94
C GLY A 51 -2.12 -14.16 1.99
N SER A 52 -2.94 -14.53 1.00
CA SER A 52 -3.61 -15.84 0.96
C SER A 52 -2.68 -17.00 0.60
N PHE A 53 -1.49 -16.73 0.05
CA PHE A 53 -0.57 -17.77 -0.40
C PHE A 53 0.64 -17.84 0.53
N PRO A 54 1.00 -19.02 1.06
CA PRO A 54 2.29 -19.22 1.71
C PRO A 54 3.43 -18.87 0.74
N ALA A 55 4.53 -18.33 1.27
CA ALA A 55 5.72 -18.05 0.47
C ALA A 55 6.27 -19.34 -0.18
N GLU A 56 6.48 -19.33 -1.50
CA GLU A 56 7.01 -20.49 -2.24
C GLU A 56 8.54 -20.55 -2.25
N GLY A 57 9.22 -19.61 -1.58
CA GLY A 57 10.68 -19.59 -1.49
C GLY A 57 11.20 -18.68 -0.40
N LYS A 58 12.52 -18.44 -0.43
CA LYS A 58 13.23 -17.70 0.60
C LYS A 58 12.69 -16.28 0.75
N SER A 59 12.54 -15.85 2.01
CA SER A 59 12.27 -14.46 2.35
C SER A 59 13.56 -13.69 2.66
N GLU A 60 13.64 -12.44 2.22
CA GLU A 60 14.76 -11.54 2.55
C GLU A 60 14.78 -11.14 4.03
N VAL A 61 13.68 -11.39 4.76
CA VAL A 61 13.58 -11.08 6.19
C VAL A 61 13.92 -12.26 7.10
N GLU A 62 14.28 -13.42 6.54
CA GLU A 62 14.71 -14.58 7.32
C GLU A 62 15.90 -14.24 8.22
N GLY A 63 15.83 -14.70 9.48
CA GLY A 63 16.83 -14.41 10.51
C GLY A 63 16.68 -13.03 11.15
N ILE A 64 15.79 -12.18 10.64
CA ILE A 64 15.41 -10.90 11.26
C ILE A 64 13.99 -11.01 11.85
N PHE A 65 13.07 -11.64 11.12
CA PHE A 65 11.72 -11.95 11.55
C PHE A 65 11.48 -13.46 11.45
N ASP A 66 10.58 -13.97 12.29
CA ASP A 66 10.18 -15.37 12.25
C ASP A 66 9.03 -15.59 11.24
N PRO A 67 8.95 -16.78 10.60
CA PRO A 67 7.81 -17.18 9.78
C PRO A 67 6.50 -17.29 10.61
N PRO A 68 5.32 -17.41 9.97
CA PRO A 68 5.07 -17.66 8.53
C PRO A 68 5.25 -16.43 7.64
N TYR A 69 5.56 -16.70 6.38
CA TYR A 69 5.61 -15.70 5.30
C TYR A 69 4.59 -16.02 4.23
N TYR A 70 4.07 -14.96 3.63
CA TYR A 70 3.01 -15.00 2.65
C TYR A 70 3.35 -14.15 1.44
N GLU A 71 2.64 -14.43 0.36
CA GLU A 71 2.63 -13.69 -0.89
C GLU A 71 1.17 -13.37 -1.22
N TRP A 72 0.93 -12.21 -1.83
CA TRP A 72 -0.40 -11.87 -2.30
C TRP A 72 -0.74 -12.60 -3.60
N PHE A 73 0.27 -12.76 -4.46
CA PHE A 73 0.25 -13.50 -5.72
C PHE A 73 1.71 -13.82 -6.08
N GLN A 74 1.93 -14.72 -7.03
CA GLN A 74 3.28 -15.10 -7.48
C GLN A 74 3.64 -14.35 -8.78
N PHE A 75 4.87 -13.87 -8.87
CA PHE A 75 5.45 -13.42 -10.13
C PHE A 75 6.09 -14.60 -10.87
N ILE A 76 5.79 -14.76 -12.15
CA ILE A 76 6.41 -15.77 -13.02
C ILE A 76 7.07 -15.10 -14.24
N LYS A 77 7.95 -15.83 -14.92
CA LYS A 77 8.72 -15.38 -16.11
C LYS A 77 9.42 -14.01 -15.92
N GLY A 78 10.12 -13.84 -14.79
CA GLY A 78 10.87 -12.62 -14.52
C GLY A 78 9.99 -11.39 -14.31
N PHE A 79 8.90 -11.54 -13.54
CA PHE A 79 8.00 -10.44 -13.11
C PHE A 79 7.10 -9.85 -14.21
N THR A 80 6.94 -10.54 -15.34
CA THR A 80 6.07 -10.09 -16.44
C THR A 80 4.68 -10.72 -16.43
N GLU A 81 4.50 -11.83 -15.70
CA GLU A 81 3.25 -12.57 -15.58
C GLU A 81 2.89 -12.80 -14.10
N LEU A 82 1.59 -12.85 -13.83
CA LEU A 82 1.02 -13.00 -12.49
C LEU A 82 0.30 -14.34 -12.37
N LYS A 83 0.72 -15.17 -11.43
CA LYS A 83 0.00 -16.40 -11.03
C LYS A 83 -0.83 -16.10 -9.78
N ASN A 84 -2.05 -16.64 -9.74
CA ASN A 84 -3.03 -16.48 -8.65
C ASN A 84 -3.53 -15.05 -8.42
N PHE A 85 -3.49 -14.19 -9.44
CA PHE A 85 -3.84 -12.78 -9.28
C PHE A 85 -5.35 -12.56 -9.10
N ASP A 86 -6.20 -13.31 -9.81
CA ASP A 86 -7.66 -13.16 -9.68
C ASP A 86 -8.16 -13.62 -8.30
N GLU A 87 -7.55 -14.68 -7.77
CA GLU A 87 -7.78 -15.15 -6.41
C GLU A 87 -7.31 -14.13 -5.37
N CYS A 88 -6.17 -13.48 -5.60
CA CYS A 88 -5.70 -12.36 -4.77
C CYS A 88 -6.72 -11.20 -4.74
N LEU A 89 -7.20 -10.77 -5.91
CA LEU A 89 -8.19 -9.69 -6.02
C LEU A 89 -9.48 -10.03 -5.27
N SER A 90 -9.96 -11.27 -5.43
CA SER A 90 -11.16 -11.77 -4.76
C SER A 90 -10.96 -11.81 -3.24
N TYR A 91 -9.81 -12.29 -2.77
CA TYR A 91 -9.48 -12.36 -1.35
C TYR A 91 -9.40 -10.97 -0.69
N ILE A 92 -8.82 -9.97 -1.37
CA ILE A 92 -8.79 -8.59 -0.87
C ILE A 92 -10.20 -8.00 -0.80
N GLU A 93 -11.07 -8.27 -1.78
CA GLU A 93 -12.48 -7.88 -1.73
C GLU A 93 -13.18 -8.50 -0.51
N ASP A 94 -12.98 -9.80 -0.26
CA ASP A 94 -13.55 -10.50 0.90
C ASP A 94 -13.07 -9.90 2.24
N LEU A 95 -11.78 -9.57 2.35
CA LEU A 95 -11.24 -8.87 3.52
C LEU A 95 -11.93 -7.51 3.72
N MET A 96 -12.13 -6.76 2.63
CA MET A 96 -12.80 -5.47 2.68
C MET A 96 -14.28 -5.56 3.05
N ILE A 97 -14.98 -6.60 2.59
CA ILE A 97 -16.37 -6.90 2.98
C ILE A 97 -16.44 -7.27 4.46
N LYS A 98 -15.58 -8.19 4.90
CA LYS A 98 -15.64 -8.78 6.24
C LYS A 98 -15.18 -7.83 7.35
N HIS A 99 -14.17 -7.01 7.07
CA HIS A 99 -13.50 -6.19 8.08
C HIS A 99 -13.66 -4.69 7.87
N GLY A 100 -14.32 -4.26 6.79
CA GLY A 100 -14.57 -2.87 6.47
C GLY A 100 -15.55 -2.16 7.42
N PRO A 101 -15.90 -0.89 7.12
CA PRO A 101 -15.51 -0.13 5.94
C PRO A 101 -14.08 0.43 6.04
N PHE A 102 -13.27 0.16 5.02
CA PHE A 102 -11.97 0.79 4.80
C PHE A 102 -12.13 2.08 3.99
N ASP A 103 -11.35 3.10 4.33
CA ASP A 103 -11.25 4.32 3.53
C ASP A 103 -10.19 4.21 2.44
N GLY A 104 -9.14 3.41 2.69
CA GLY A 104 -7.99 3.33 1.81
C GLY A 104 -7.20 2.04 1.91
N LEU A 105 -6.16 1.97 1.09
CA LEU A 105 -5.18 0.88 1.08
C LEU A 105 -3.80 1.43 1.47
N MET A 106 -3.05 0.69 2.27
CA MET A 106 -1.66 1.00 2.59
C MET A 106 -0.82 -0.20 2.21
N GLY A 107 0.23 -0.01 1.42
CA GLY A 107 1.03 -1.13 0.94
C GLY A 107 2.52 -0.92 1.08
N PHE A 108 3.24 -1.99 1.33
CA PHE A 108 4.71 -2.04 1.19
C PHE A 108 5.12 -2.97 0.04
N SER A 109 6.06 -2.57 -0.81
CA SER A 109 6.62 -3.42 -1.88
C SER A 109 5.55 -4.07 -2.77
N GLN A 110 5.40 -5.40 -2.79
CA GLN A 110 4.30 -6.09 -3.49
C GLN A 110 2.91 -5.56 -3.08
N GLY A 111 2.66 -5.38 -1.78
CA GLY A 111 1.42 -4.79 -1.29
C GLY A 111 1.23 -3.34 -1.72
N ALA A 112 2.33 -2.59 -1.97
CA ALA A 112 2.28 -1.24 -2.52
C ALA A 112 1.87 -1.24 -4.00
N ALA A 113 2.39 -2.19 -4.79
CA ALA A 113 1.96 -2.39 -6.17
C ALA A 113 0.46 -2.73 -6.27
N LEU A 114 -0.05 -3.59 -5.38
CA LEU A 114 -1.48 -3.88 -5.28
C LEU A 114 -2.29 -2.65 -4.88
N SER A 115 -1.87 -1.96 -3.82
CA SER A 115 -2.54 -0.75 -3.33
C SER A 115 -2.62 0.32 -4.42
N ALA A 116 -1.60 0.42 -5.27
CA ALA A 116 -1.60 1.35 -6.40
C ALA A 116 -2.51 0.92 -7.55
N ALA A 117 -2.54 -0.38 -7.89
CA ALA A 117 -3.32 -0.89 -9.01
C ALA A 117 -4.83 -0.97 -8.72
N LEU A 118 -5.20 -1.34 -7.50
CA LEU A 118 -6.58 -1.64 -7.11
C LEU A 118 -7.58 -0.49 -7.38
N PRO A 119 -7.29 0.79 -7.10
CA PRO A 119 -8.20 1.89 -7.44
C PRO A 119 -8.45 2.02 -8.95
N GLY A 120 -7.42 1.80 -9.78
CA GLY A 120 -7.56 1.83 -11.24
C GLY A 120 -8.40 0.67 -11.77
N LEU A 121 -8.14 -0.55 -11.27
CA LEU A 121 -8.95 -1.73 -11.58
C LEU A 121 -10.40 -1.57 -11.10
N GLN A 122 -10.61 -0.99 -9.92
CA GLN A 122 -11.94 -0.72 -9.37
C GLN A 122 -12.72 0.28 -10.22
N ALA A 123 -12.08 1.34 -10.71
CA ALA A 123 -12.72 2.32 -11.60
C ALA A 123 -13.23 1.69 -12.91
N LYS A 124 -12.66 0.55 -13.32
CA LYS A 124 -13.09 -0.23 -14.48
C LYS A 124 -14.00 -1.42 -14.16
N GLY A 125 -14.37 -1.60 -12.89
CA GLY A 125 -15.18 -2.74 -12.46
C GLY A 125 -14.47 -4.09 -12.55
N LEU A 126 -13.13 -4.11 -12.52
CA LEU A 126 -12.32 -5.34 -12.63
C LEU A 126 -11.91 -5.91 -11.25
N ALA A 127 -11.88 -5.09 -10.21
CA ALA A 127 -11.60 -5.48 -8.83
C ALA A 127 -12.47 -4.67 -7.85
N LEU A 128 -12.65 -5.13 -6.61
CA LEU A 128 -13.35 -4.38 -5.56
C LEU A 128 -14.75 -3.89 -5.99
N LYS A 129 -15.47 -4.73 -6.73
CA LYS A 129 -16.81 -4.50 -7.28
C LYS A 129 -17.88 -4.40 -6.20
N SER A 130 -17.68 -5.08 -5.08
CA SER A 130 -18.69 -5.26 -4.03
C SER A 130 -18.44 -4.40 -2.78
N VAL A 131 -17.48 -3.47 -2.84
CA VAL A 131 -17.08 -2.61 -1.72
C VAL A 131 -17.05 -1.14 -2.12
N PRO A 132 -17.13 -0.20 -1.16
CA PRO A 132 -17.01 1.22 -1.46
C PRO A 132 -15.70 1.56 -2.19
N ARG A 133 -15.73 2.67 -2.95
CA ARG A 133 -14.55 3.17 -3.66
C ARG A 133 -13.39 3.43 -2.70
N VAL A 134 -12.19 2.98 -3.08
CA VAL A 134 -10.94 3.34 -2.38
C VAL A 134 -10.73 4.85 -2.48
N LYS A 135 -10.67 5.54 -1.34
CA LYS A 135 -10.63 7.02 -1.27
C LYS A 135 -9.22 7.58 -1.20
N ASN A 136 -8.25 6.79 -0.75
CA ASN A 136 -6.85 7.18 -0.67
C ASN A 136 -5.94 5.94 -0.61
N VAL A 137 -4.70 6.13 -1.03
CA VAL A 137 -3.68 5.07 -0.98
C VAL A 137 -2.37 5.58 -0.38
N VAL A 138 -1.70 4.73 0.40
CA VAL A 138 -0.36 4.96 0.92
C VAL A 138 0.57 3.90 0.34
N ILE A 139 1.52 4.34 -0.48
CA ILE A 139 2.42 3.50 -1.27
C ILE A 139 3.82 3.62 -0.67
N ILE A 140 4.34 2.55 -0.07
CA ILE A 140 5.65 2.54 0.59
C ILE A 140 6.59 1.62 -0.20
N GLY A 141 7.66 2.16 -0.78
CA GLY A 141 8.59 1.37 -1.59
C GLY A 141 7.87 0.60 -2.72
N GLY A 142 6.85 1.22 -3.31
CA GLY A 142 6.12 0.64 -4.45
C GLY A 142 6.77 1.01 -5.78
N GLY A 143 6.42 0.27 -6.82
CA GLY A 143 6.83 0.55 -8.19
C GLY A 143 5.72 0.20 -9.17
N LYS A 144 5.73 0.83 -10.35
CA LYS A 144 4.80 0.50 -11.45
C LYS A 144 5.20 -0.86 -12.03
N PRO A 145 4.42 -1.94 -11.82
CA PRO A 145 4.79 -3.25 -12.32
C PRO A 145 4.78 -3.25 -13.86
N PRO A 146 5.82 -3.76 -14.53
CA PRO A 146 5.87 -3.86 -15.99
C PRO A 146 5.03 -5.05 -16.51
N VAL A 147 3.83 -5.24 -15.94
CA VAL A 147 2.90 -6.31 -16.29
C VAL A 147 1.88 -5.74 -17.27
N PRO A 148 1.81 -6.22 -18.53
CA PRO A 148 0.94 -5.65 -19.57
C PRO A 148 -0.51 -5.48 -19.13
N PHE A 149 -1.07 -6.48 -18.45
CA PHE A 149 -2.43 -6.42 -17.90
C PHE A 149 -2.61 -5.23 -16.94
N LEU A 150 -1.68 -5.00 -16.01
CA LEU A 150 -1.79 -3.89 -15.06
C LEU A 150 -1.57 -2.54 -15.75
N LEU A 151 -0.62 -2.46 -16.69
CA LEU A 151 -0.39 -1.24 -17.46
C LEU A 151 -1.64 -0.81 -18.24
N GLU A 152 -2.32 -1.76 -18.88
CA GLU A 152 -3.53 -1.48 -19.68
C GLU A 152 -4.79 -1.31 -18.81
N LYS A 153 -4.95 -2.10 -17.75
CA LYS A 153 -6.20 -2.14 -16.98
C LYS A 153 -6.18 -1.26 -15.75
N ALA A 154 -5.04 -1.08 -15.09
CA ALA A 154 -4.94 -0.27 -13.87
C ALA A 154 -4.37 1.13 -14.11
N PHE A 155 -3.49 1.30 -15.10
CA PHE A 155 -2.64 2.50 -15.22
C PHE A 155 -2.67 3.20 -16.60
N ASP A 156 -3.63 2.87 -17.47
CA ASP A 156 -3.79 3.51 -18.79
C ASP A 156 -4.41 4.91 -18.68
N VAL A 157 -5.25 5.12 -17.67
CA VAL A 157 -5.84 6.41 -17.30
C VAL A 157 -5.31 6.81 -15.92
N LYS A 158 -5.03 8.10 -15.74
CA LYS A 158 -4.60 8.62 -14.43
C LYS A 158 -5.65 8.32 -13.36
N ILE A 159 -5.19 7.71 -12.28
CA ILE A 159 -5.98 7.34 -11.11
C ILE A 159 -6.28 8.61 -10.32
N ASN A 160 -7.56 9.02 -10.33
CA ASN A 160 -8.06 10.10 -9.49
C ASN A 160 -8.35 9.58 -8.07
N CYS A 161 -7.29 9.25 -7.33
CA CYS A 161 -7.32 8.80 -5.94
C CYS A 161 -6.13 9.46 -5.22
N PRO A 162 -6.35 10.28 -4.18
CA PRO A 162 -5.27 10.85 -3.38
C PRO A 162 -4.25 9.78 -2.98
N SER A 163 -2.98 10.02 -3.31
CA SER A 163 -1.91 9.05 -3.10
C SER A 163 -0.73 9.68 -2.38
N LEU A 164 -0.22 8.98 -1.38
CA LEU A 164 1.01 9.32 -0.65
C LEU A 164 2.06 8.26 -0.98
N HIS A 165 3.18 8.69 -1.56
CA HIS A 165 4.27 7.82 -1.98
C HIS A 165 5.52 8.05 -1.14
N PHE A 166 6.01 7.01 -0.49
CA PHE A 166 7.33 7.00 0.15
C PHE A 166 8.33 6.31 -0.77
N ILE A 167 9.31 7.08 -1.25
CA ILE A 167 10.34 6.60 -2.19
C ILE A 167 11.71 6.74 -1.54
N GLY A 168 12.45 5.63 -1.47
CA GLY A 168 13.81 5.58 -0.96
C GLY A 168 14.84 5.91 -2.02
N ASP A 169 15.78 6.81 -1.71
CA ASP A 169 16.82 7.23 -2.67
C ASP A 169 17.83 6.13 -2.99
N LEU A 170 17.94 5.12 -2.12
CA LEU A 170 18.78 3.93 -2.30
C LEU A 170 17.93 2.68 -2.58
N ASP A 171 16.63 2.82 -2.82
CA ASP A 171 15.73 1.70 -3.09
C ASP A 171 15.94 1.22 -4.53
N PHE A 172 16.05 -0.09 -4.74
CA PHE A 172 16.14 -0.66 -6.09
C PHE A 172 14.83 -0.45 -6.88
N LEU A 173 13.71 -0.20 -6.19
CA LEU A 173 12.45 0.21 -6.80
C LEU A 173 12.30 1.73 -6.97
N LYS A 174 13.34 2.53 -6.74
CA LYS A 174 13.26 4.00 -6.89
C LYS A 174 12.74 4.41 -8.26
N GLU A 175 13.37 3.94 -9.34
CA GLU A 175 12.97 4.30 -10.71
C GLU A 175 11.54 3.79 -11.05
N PRO A 176 11.17 2.51 -10.79
CA PRO A 176 9.79 2.06 -10.90
C PRO A 176 8.79 2.87 -10.05
N GLY A 177 9.19 3.32 -8.87
CA GLY A 177 8.38 4.12 -7.95
C GLY A 177 8.16 5.54 -8.46
N GLU A 178 9.19 6.15 -9.06
CA GLU A 178 9.06 7.44 -9.74
C GLU A 178 8.15 7.34 -10.96
N ALA A 179 8.30 6.28 -11.77
CA ALA A 179 7.41 6.02 -12.91
C ALA A 179 5.94 5.77 -12.50
N LEU A 180 5.70 5.29 -11.27
CA LEU A 180 4.35 5.10 -10.75
C LEU A 180 3.64 6.43 -10.47
N LEU A 181 4.37 7.51 -10.20
CA LEU A 181 3.78 8.82 -9.90
C LEU A 181 2.92 9.33 -11.07
N ASP A 182 3.34 9.07 -12.31
CA ASP A 182 2.61 9.45 -13.52
C ASP A 182 1.25 8.77 -13.64
N ALA A 183 1.03 7.66 -12.94
CA ALA A 183 -0.25 6.96 -12.91
C ALA A 183 -1.30 7.66 -12.01
N PHE A 184 -0.92 8.64 -11.19
CA PHE A 184 -1.83 9.33 -10.26
C PHE A 184 -2.03 10.80 -10.63
N VAL A 185 -3.19 11.33 -10.25
CA VAL A 185 -3.44 12.78 -10.24
C VAL A 185 -2.83 13.36 -8.97
N ASP A 186 -1.96 14.36 -9.13
CA ASP A 186 -1.32 15.13 -8.05
C ASP A 186 -0.80 14.29 -6.86
N PRO A 187 0.08 13.29 -7.09
CA PRO A 187 0.60 12.45 -6.01
C PRO A 187 1.43 13.25 -5.01
N PHE A 188 1.25 12.99 -3.72
CA PHE A 188 2.11 13.52 -2.68
C PHE A 188 3.31 12.60 -2.49
N VAL A 189 4.52 13.14 -2.49
CA VAL A 189 5.76 12.34 -2.45
C VAL A 189 6.60 12.72 -1.24
N VAL A 190 7.03 11.70 -0.50
CA VAL A 190 8.01 11.81 0.58
C VAL A 190 9.25 10.99 0.22
N ARG A 191 10.39 11.68 0.11
CA ARG A 191 11.69 11.04 -0.12
C ARG A 191 12.36 10.67 1.19
N HIS A 192 13.15 9.58 1.19
CA HIS A 192 14.01 9.22 2.30
C HIS A 192 15.32 8.59 1.85
N SER A 193 16.39 8.78 2.62
CA SER A 193 17.76 8.37 2.25
C SER A 193 18.07 6.86 2.40
N ARG A 194 17.04 6.01 2.51
CA ARG A 194 17.20 4.57 2.80
C ARG A 194 16.85 3.73 1.58
N GLY A 195 17.25 2.46 1.62
CA GLY A 195 16.89 1.46 0.61
C GLY A 195 15.46 0.95 0.79
N HIS A 196 15.22 -0.29 0.32
CA HIS A 196 13.91 -0.92 0.31
C HIS A 196 13.37 -1.23 1.71
N THR A 197 12.71 -0.26 2.33
CA THR A 197 12.27 -0.37 3.72
C THR A 197 11.13 0.59 4.04
N VAL A 198 10.26 0.23 4.99
CA VAL A 198 9.36 1.21 5.61
C VAL A 198 10.21 2.33 6.24
N PRO A 199 10.02 3.61 5.89
CA PRO A 199 10.86 4.68 6.38
C PRO A 199 10.60 4.98 7.86
N ARG A 200 11.63 5.46 8.55
CA ARG A 200 11.46 6.09 9.87
C ARG A 200 11.03 7.53 9.66
N LEU A 201 9.87 7.89 10.20
CA LEU A 201 9.36 9.26 10.09
C LEU A 201 9.91 10.09 11.26
N GLY A 202 10.68 11.13 10.96
CA GLY A 202 11.18 12.08 11.95
C GLY A 202 10.08 13.02 12.47
N LEU A 203 10.34 13.71 13.59
CA LEU A 203 9.41 14.67 14.22
C LEU A 203 9.08 15.89 13.33
N PHE A 204 9.82 16.15 12.26
CA PHE A 204 9.59 17.31 11.38
C PHE A 204 8.64 17.03 10.20
N PHE A 205 8.25 15.78 9.93
CA PHE A 205 7.51 15.41 8.72
C PHE A 205 6.02 15.79 8.70
N PHE A 206 5.40 16.14 9.84
CA PHE A 206 3.93 16.26 9.93
C PHE A 206 3.37 17.66 10.23
N SER A 207 4.21 18.70 10.32
CA SER A 207 3.67 20.07 10.44
C SER A 207 2.99 20.59 9.16
N HIS A 208 3.14 19.90 8.01
CA HIS A 208 2.70 20.40 6.71
C HIS A 208 1.85 19.43 5.85
N VAL A 209 1.55 18.21 6.32
CA VAL A 209 0.98 17.14 5.45
C VAL A 209 -0.42 16.66 5.85
N ILE A 210 -0.87 16.96 7.08
CA ILE A 210 -2.23 16.58 7.53
C ILE A 210 -2.84 17.70 8.39
N SER A 211 -3.05 18.86 7.76
CA SER A 211 -3.93 19.93 8.26
C SER A 211 -5.11 20.09 7.31
#